data_AF-A0A9J7IKQ8-F1
#
_entry.id   AF-A0A9J7IKQ8-F1
#
_cell.length_a   1.000
_cell.length_b   1.000
_cell.length_c   1.000
_cell.angle_alpha   90.00
_cell.angle_beta   90.00
_cell.angle_gamma   90.00
#
_symmetry.space_group_name_H-M   'P 1'
#
loop_
_entity.id
_entity.type
_entity.pdbx_description
1 polymer ?
#
loop_
_entity_poly.entity_id
_entity_poly.type
_entity_poly.pdbx_seq_one_letter_code
_entity_poly.pdbx_strand_id
1 'polypeptide(L)'
;MREFVNITAIKLVYMTLVRSKLESASLVWSPHEVTYALMLEKVQKAFLRFLYRKRFGYYPFLYPTKFLLGMLRFNSLEVRRNYSLMTMSCKTLRGESDCPEIVGQVVRLSVPRLLTHQLRPRQHPLLAVPEARTVAHANSPLVRVLTMLNSLLMSAPECDLFAMRWIDVCRECLRFCERMDDT
;
A
#
# COMPACT_ATOMS: atom_id res chain seq x y z
N MET A 1 17.08 14.46 -32.30
CA MET A 1 16.38 13.66 -31.26
C MET A 1 14.94 14.15 -31.21
N ARG A 2 13.96 13.39 -31.74
CA ARG A 2 12.55 13.83 -31.74
C ARG A 2 12.04 13.86 -30.31
N GLU A 3 11.56 15.00 -29.83
CA GLU A 3 10.95 15.07 -28.50
C GLU A 3 9.67 14.24 -28.46
N PHE A 4 9.49 13.45 -27.41
CA PHE A 4 8.23 12.76 -27.17
C PHE A 4 7.12 13.79 -26.88
N VAL A 5 6.16 13.90 -27.78
CA VAL A 5 4.98 14.78 -27.63
C VAL A 5 3.87 14.08 -26.87
N ASN A 6 3.76 12.74 -27.02
CA ASN A 6 2.65 11.99 -26.47
C ASN A 6 2.78 11.78 -24.95
N ILE A 7 1.89 12.41 -24.19
CA ILE A 7 1.81 12.34 -22.72
C ILE A 7 1.56 10.90 -22.24
N THR A 8 0.75 10.10 -22.95
CA THR A 8 0.47 8.72 -22.54
C THR A 8 1.70 7.84 -22.68
N ALA A 9 2.49 8.04 -23.73
CA ALA A 9 3.77 7.34 -23.93
C ALA A 9 4.78 7.70 -22.82
N ILE A 10 4.89 8.98 -22.46
CA ILE A 10 5.75 9.42 -21.35
C ILE A 10 5.33 8.78 -20.03
N LYS A 11 4.03 8.75 -19.74
CA LYS A 11 3.48 8.05 -18.56
C LYS A 11 3.85 6.57 -18.61
N LEU A 12 3.66 5.90 -19.73
CA LEU A 12 3.94 4.48 -19.89
C LEU A 12 5.43 4.18 -19.63
N VAL A 13 6.34 4.94 -20.22
CA VAL A 13 7.79 4.78 -20.01
C VAL A 13 8.16 4.96 -18.54
N TYR A 14 7.59 5.98 -17.87
CA TYR A 14 7.80 6.15 -16.43
C TYR A 14 7.28 4.94 -15.63
N MET A 15 6.09 4.43 -15.96
CA MET A 15 5.50 3.28 -15.29
C MET A 15 6.32 1.99 -15.48
N THR A 16 6.87 1.76 -16.67
CA THR A 16 7.55 0.52 -17.01
C THR A 16 9.04 0.52 -16.66
N LEU A 17 9.70 1.68 -16.61
CA LEU A 17 11.14 1.78 -16.37
C LEU A 17 11.49 2.29 -14.97
N VAL A 18 10.88 3.39 -14.54
CA VAL A 18 11.24 4.05 -13.27
C VAL A 18 10.44 3.45 -12.13
N ARG A 19 9.11 3.42 -12.28
CA ARG A 19 8.21 2.93 -11.24
C ARG A 19 8.40 1.44 -10.98
N SER A 20 8.64 0.63 -12.02
CA SER A 20 8.95 -0.80 -11.87
C SER A 20 10.18 -1.05 -10.98
N LYS A 21 11.24 -0.24 -11.12
CA LYS A 21 12.44 -0.31 -10.25
C LYS A 21 12.15 0.13 -8.82
N LEU A 22 11.26 1.12 -8.63
CA LEU A 22 10.84 1.59 -7.30
C LEU A 22 9.90 0.61 -6.60
N GLU A 23 9.27 -0.33 -7.31
CA GLU A 23 8.28 -1.25 -6.76
C GLU A 23 8.76 -2.70 -6.67
N SER A 24 9.80 -3.08 -7.43
CA SER A 24 10.25 -4.48 -7.56
C SER A 24 10.53 -5.18 -6.23
N ALA A 25 11.07 -4.46 -5.25
CA ALA A 25 11.39 -5.02 -3.93
C ALA A 25 10.72 -4.27 -2.77
N SER A 26 9.71 -3.43 -3.05
CA SER A 26 9.17 -2.51 -2.05
C SER A 26 8.55 -3.20 -0.84
N LEU A 27 8.18 -4.48 -0.96
CA LEU A 27 7.71 -5.30 0.16
C LEU A 27 8.76 -5.47 1.27
N VAL A 28 10.04 -5.57 0.89
CA VAL A 28 11.14 -5.87 1.82
C VAL A 28 11.75 -4.58 2.36
N TRP A 29 12.08 -3.64 1.47
CA TRP A 29 12.86 -2.46 1.85
C TRP A 29 12.03 -1.23 2.19
N SER A 30 10.69 -1.29 2.16
CA SER A 30 9.82 -0.13 2.44
C SER A 30 10.26 0.60 3.71
N PRO A 31 10.88 1.78 3.58
CA PRO A 31 11.45 2.46 4.73
C PRO A 31 10.33 2.92 5.65
N HIS A 32 10.55 2.78 6.96
CA HIS A 32 9.65 3.32 7.97
C HIS A 32 10.02 4.76 8.34
N GLU A 33 11.27 5.15 8.11
CA GLU A 33 11.72 6.51 8.36
C GLU A 33 11.21 7.46 7.28
N VAL A 34 10.63 8.57 7.74
CA VAL A 34 10.04 9.61 6.89
C VAL A 34 11.07 10.19 5.92
N THR A 35 12.34 10.30 6.33
CA THR A 35 13.45 10.80 5.50
C THR A 35 13.61 10.01 4.20
N TYR A 36 13.71 8.68 4.30
CA TYR A 36 13.87 7.79 3.16
C TYR A 36 12.57 7.68 2.36
N ALA A 37 11.41 7.66 3.01
CA ALA A 37 10.12 7.70 2.31
C ALA A 37 9.99 8.96 1.43
N LEU A 38 10.33 10.13 1.97
CA LEU A 38 10.35 11.40 1.23
C LEU A 38 11.38 11.40 0.09
N MET A 39 12.51 10.72 0.24
CA MET A 39 13.51 10.58 -0.82
C MET A 39 12.93 9.86 -2.06
N LEU A 40 12.13 8.81 -1.85
CA LEU A 40 11.44 8.12 -2.94
C LEU A 40 10.38 9.02 -3.57
N GLU A 41 9.59 9.70 -2.75
CA GLU A 41 8.55 10.61 -3.23
C GLU A 41 9.13 11.78 -4.03
N LYS A 42 10.37 12.23 -3.75
CA LYS A 42 11.05 13.24 -4.57
C LYS A 42 11.21 12.80 -6.02
N VAL A 43 11.48 11.51 -6.28
CA VAL A 43 11.61 10.97 -7.65
C VAL A 43 10.28 11.09 -8.39
N GLN A 44 9.17 10.66 -7.77
CA GLN A 44 7.83 10.80 -8.35
C GLN A 44 7.43 12.26 -8.49
N LYS A 45 7.69 13.10 -7.48
CA LYS A 45 7.40 14.54 -7.49
C LYS A 45 8.11 15.27 -8.63
N ALA A 46 9.37 14.96 -8.89
CA ALA A 46 10.11 15.53 -10.02
C ALA A 46 9.45 15.16 -11.35
N PHE A 47 9.07 13.89 -11.51
CA PHE A 47 8.35 13.42 -12.70
C PHE A 47 6.99 14.09 -12.88
N LEU A 48 6.20 14.22 -11.81
CA LEU A 48 4.87 14.87 -11.86
C LEU A 48 4.97 16.33 -12.28
N ARG A 49 5.95 17.08 -11.77
CA ARG A 49 6.18 18.48 -12.16
C ARG A 49 6.60 18.61 -13.62
N PHE A 50 7.47 17.73 -14.08
CA PHE A 50 7.83 17.65 -15.50
C PHE A 50 6.61 17.37 -16.37
N LEU A 51 5.80 16.37 -16.00
CA LEU A 51 4.60 15.98 -16.73
C LEU A 51 3.56 17.08 -16.75
N TYR A 52 3.37 17.77 -15.63
CA TYR A 52 2.48 18.93 -15.52
C TYR A 52 2.91 20.06 -16.46
N ARG A 53 4.21 20.42 -16.44
CA ARG A 53 4.76 21.42 -17.35
C ARG A 53 4.55 21.04 -18.82
N LYS A 54 4.77 19.78 -19.17
CA LYS A 54 4.58 19.32 -20.57
C LYS A 54 3.10 19.36 -20.99
N ARG A 55 2.16 19.12 -20.06
CA ARG A 55 0.72 19.11 -20.34
C ARG A 55 0.09 20.50 -20.37
N PHE A 56 0.47 21.40 -19.46
CA PHE A 56 -0.18 22.70 -19.27
C PHE A 56 0.69 23.89 -19.69
N GLY A 57 1.96 23.67 -20.04
CA GLY A 57 2.87 24.71 -20.55
C GLY A 57 3.61 25.51 -19.48
N TYR A 58 3.23 25.43 -18.20
CA TYR A 58 3.87 26.17 -17.10
C TYR A 58 4.32 25.27 -15.95
N TYR A 59 5.32 25.73 -15.21
CA TYR A 59 5.88 24.97 -14.09
C TYR A 59 5.09 25.21 -12.79
N PRO A 60 4.69 24.16 -12.06
CA PRO A 60 3.87 24.30 -10.85
C PRO A 60 4.73 24.61 -9.63
N PHE A 61 5.05 25.89 -9.40
CA PHE A 61 5.85 26.33 -8.25
C PHE A 61 5.09 26.23 -6.91
N LEU A 62 3.84 26.70 -6.90
CA LEU A 62 3.04 26.85 -5.68
C LEU A 62 2.09 25.67 -5.41
N TYR A 63 1.97 24.72 -6.34
CA TYR A 63 1.01 23.62 -6.18
C TYR A 63 1.58 22.52 -5.27
N PRO A 64 0.80 22.09 -4.24
CA PRO A 64 1.14 20.93 -3.42
C PRO A 64 1.26 19.65 -4.27
N THR A 65 2.10 18.70 -3.82
CA THR A 65 2.27 17.41 -4.53
C THR A 65 0.95 16.63 -4.64
N LYS A 66 0.13 16.64 -3.59
CA LYS A 66 -1.20 15.98 -3.57
C LYS A 66 -2.11 16.50 -4.68
N PHE A 67 -2.09 17.80 -4.96
CA PHE A 67 -2.83 18.38 -6.08
C PHE A 67 -2.35 17.83 -7.43
N LEU A 68 -1.03 17.75 -7.64
CA LEU A 68 -0.45 17.20 -8.87
C LEU A 68 -0.78 15.71 -9.06
N LEU A 69 -0.80 14.94 -7.97
CA LEU A 69 -1.19 13.52 -7.97
C LEU A 69 -2.63 13.35 -8.47
N GLY A 70 -3.59 14.06 -7.86
CA GLY A 70 -5.00 14.01 -8.25
C GLY A 70 -5.23 14.46 -9.70
N MET A 71 -4.62 15.58 -10.10
CA MET A 71 -4.75 16.13 -11.46
C MET A 71 -4.17 15.22 -12.55
N LEU A 72 -3.07 14.52 -12.26
CA LEU A 72 -2.40 13.64 -13.21
C LEU A 72 -2.89 12.19 -13.13
N ARG A 73 -3.77 11.88 -12.18
CA ARG A 73 -4.30 10.53 -11.86
C ARG A 73 -3.17 9.56 -11.46
N PHE A 74 -2.33 10.00 -10.54
CA PHE A 74 -1.30 9.19 -9.90
C PHE A 74 -1.61 9.03 -8.42
N ASN A 75 -1.30 7.85 -7.86
CA ASN A 75 -1.32 7.62 -6.42
C ASN A 75 0.08 7.90 -5.85
N SER A 76 0.18 8.25 -4.56
CA SER A 76 1.49 8.36 -3.89
C SER A 76 2.24 7.03 -3.98
N LEU A 77 3.57 7.05 -3.92
CA LEU A 77 4.32 5.80 -3.90
C LEU A 77 4.03 5.05 -2.59
N GLU A 78 3.77 5.77 -1.50
CA GLU A 78 3.35 5.18 -0.22
C GLU A 78 2.07 4.33 -0.34
N VAL A 79 0.99 4.89 -0.89
CA VAL A 79 -0.26 4.15 -1.15
C VAL A 79 0.03 2.87 -1.93
N ARG A 80 0.90 2.95 -2.94
CA ARG A 80 1.22 1.81 -3.80
C ARG A 80 2.06 0.74 -3.10
N ARG A 81 3.00 1.12 -2.24
CA ARG A 81 3.78 0.18 -1.42
C ARG A 81 2.88 -0.53 -0.42
N ASN A 82 2.03 0.22 0.27
CA ASN A 82 1.06 -0.30 1.23
C ASN A 82 0.06 -1.25 0.56
N TYR A 83 -0.48 -0.83 -0.59
CA TYR A 83 -1.35 -1.67 -1.41
C TYR A 83 -0.66 -2.97 -1.84
N SER A 84 0.58 -2.90 -2.32
CA SER A 84 1.34 -4.09 -2.74
C SER A 84 1.58 -5.05 -1.58
N LEU A 85 1.88 -4.51 -0.38
CA LEU A 85 2.05 -5.27 0.84
C LEU A 85 0.77 -6.00 1.25
N MET A 86 -0.35 -5.28 1.34
CA MET A 86 -1.65 -5.88 1.66
C MET A 86 -2.06 -6.92 0.64
N THR A 87 -1.89 -6.62 -0.65
CA THR A 87 -2.24 -7.53 -1.75
C THR A 87 -1.43 -8.82 -1.68
N MET A 88 -0.12 -8.73 -1.46
CA MET A 88 0.72 -9.93 -1.29
C MET A 88 0.23 -10.76 -0.11
N SER A 89 -0.03 -10.15 1.05
CA SER A 89 -0.49 -10.90 2.22
C SER A 89 -1.88 -11.51 2.05
N CYS A 90 -2.81 -10.84 1.36
CA CYS A 90 -4.11 -11.43 1.02
C CYS A 90 -3.97 -12.64 0.08
N LYS A 91 -3.03 -12.62 -0.87
CA LYS A 91 -2.71 -13.80 -1.69
C LYS A 91 -2.17 -14.94 -0.84
N THR A 92 -1.29 -14.63 0.11
CA THR A 92 -0.76 -15.63 1.05
C THR A 92 -1.86 -16.24 1.92
N LEU A 93 -2.79 -15.44 2.43
CA LEU A 93 -3.94 -15.92 3.21
C LEU A 93 -4.88 -16.81 2.39
N ARG A 94 -4.95 -16.62 1.07
CA ARG A 94 -5.75 -17.43 0.13
C ARG A 94 -5.03 -18.69 -0.37
N GLY A 95 -3.75 -18.86 -0.01
CA GLY A 95 -2.94 -19.97 -0.48
C GLY A 95 -2.44 -19.83 -1.93
N GLU A 96 -2.44 -18.61 -2.49
CA GLU A 96 -1.90 -18.34 -3.83
C GLU A 96 -0.36 -18.15 -3.84
N SER A 97 0.31 -18.27 -2.69
CA SER A 97 1.77 -18.11 -2.58
C SER A 97 2.46 -19.40 -2.17
N ASP A 98 3.46 -19.83 -2.93
CA ASP A 98 4.20 -21.09 -2.75
C ASP A 98 5.29 -21.05 -1.65
N CYS A 99 5.24 -20.08 -0.73
CA CYS A 99 6.27 -19.89 0.30
C CYS A 99 5.76 -20.28 1.70
N PRO A 100 5.99 -21.53 2.18
CA PRO A 100 5.45 -22.01 3.44
C PRO A 100 5.95 -21.21 4.66
N GLU A 101 7.15 -20.65 4.60
CA GLU A 101 7.71 -19.84 5.69
C GLU A 101 6.93 -18.54 5.88
N ILE A 102 6.57 -17.88 4.78
CA ILE A 102 5.78 -16.64 4.80
C ILE A 102 4.35 -16.95 5.24
N VAL A 103 3.77 -18.04 4.73
CA VAL A 103 2.44 -18.52 5.16
C VAL A 103 2.41 -18.75 6.67
N GLY A 104 3.39 -19.47 7.23
CA GLY A 104 3.47 -19.72 8.67
C GLY A 104 3.62 -18.44 9.53
N GLN A 105 4.15 -17.36 8.96
CA GLN A 105 4.30 -16.09 9.65
C GLN A 105 3.09 -15.15 9.49
N VAL A 106 2.42 -15.17 8.34
CA VAL A 106 1.26 -14.31 8.02
C VAL A 106 -0.05 -14.90 8.51
N VAL A 107 -0.21 -16.23 8.45
CA VAL A 107 -1.40 -16.95 8.94
C VAL A 107 -1.34 -17.08 10.46
N ARG A 108 -1.43 -15.94 11.15
CA ARG A 108 -1.58 -15.87 12.60
C ARG A 108 -3.01 -15.48 12.91
N LEU A 109 -3.90 -16.45 13.06
CA LEU A 109 -5.29 -16.16 13.42
C LEU A 109 -5.40 -15.91 14.92
N SER A 110 -6.05 -14.81 15.29
CA SER A 110 -6.32 -14.50 16.69
C SER A 110 -7.51 -15.34 17.16
N VAL A 111 -7.28 -16.24 18.11
CA VAL A 111 -8.35 -17.03 18.73
C VAL A 111 -8.88 -16.26 19.95
N PRO A 112 -10.16 -15.87 19.96
CA PRO A 112 -10.75 -15.22 21.13
C PRO A 112 -10.66 -16.14 22.35
N ARG A 113 -10.12 -15.62 23.47
CA ARG A 113 -10.11 -16.38 24.73
C ARG A 113 -11.56 -16.52 25.20
N LEU A 114 -12.04 -17.76 25.34
CA LEU A 114 -13.41 -18.16 25.69
C LEU A 114 -13.85 -17.81 27.12
N LEU A 115 -13.28 -16.77 27.73
CA LEU A 115 -13.65 -16.36 29.08
C LEU A 115 -14.85 -15.42 29.01
N THR A 116 -16.00 -15.93 29.45
CA THR A 116 -17.18 -15.21 29.98
C THR A 116 -18.03 -14.37 29.01
N HIS A 117 -19.18 -14.94 28.62
CA HIS A 117 -20.51 -14.31 28.37
C HIS A 117 -20.62 -13.05 27.47
N GLN A 118 -19.56 -12.63 26.79
CA GLN A 118 -19.52 -11.43 25.94
C GLN A 118 -18.74 -11.74 24.66
N LEU A 119 -19.16 -12.78 23.92
CA LEU A 119 -18.71 -12.94 22.54
C LEU A 119 -19.23 -11.72 21.76
N ARG A 120 -18.36 -10.75 21.51
CA ARG A 120 -18.58 -9.76 20.45
C ARG A 120 -17.93 -10.33 19.19
N PRO A 121 -18.68 -11.04 18.33
CA PRO A 121 -18.11 -11.83 17.23
C PRO A 121 -17.43 -10.96 16.15
N ARG A 122 -17.52 -9.63 16.28
CA ARG A 122 -17.03 -8.63 15.32
C ARG A 122 -16.12 -7.57 15.92
N GLN A 123 -15.71 -7.69 17.19
CA GLN A 123 -14.84 -6.69 17.85
C GLN A 123 -13.49 -7.25 18.27
N HIS A 124 -13.14 -8.47 17.87
CA HIS A 124 -11.80 -8.99 18.04
C HIS A 124 -11.02 -8.85 16.71
N PRO A 125 -9.72 -8.54 16.75
CA PRO A 125 -8.89 -8.58 15.56
C PRO A 125 -8.91 -9.99 14.97
N LEU A 126 -8.95 -10.10 13.64
CA LEU A 126 -8.92 -11.38 12.94
C LEU A 126 -7.51 -11.98 12.98
N LEU A 127 -6.50 -11.12 12.82
CA LEU A 127 -5.11 -11.50 12.77
C LEU A 127 -4.39 -11.17 14.09
N ALA A 128 -3.61 -12.12 14.60
CA ALA A 128 -2.77 -11.93 15.77
C ALA A 128 -1.46 -11.23 15.36
N VAL A 129 -1.33 -9.97 15.78
CA VAL A 129 -0.14 -9.15 15.54
C VAL A 129 0.96 -9.56 16.54
N PRO A 130 2.19 -9.87 16.09
CA PRO A 130 3.31 -10.11 16.99
C PRO A 130 3.62 -8.89 17.87
N GLU A 131 3.95 -9.11 19.14
CA GLU A 131 4.41 -8.03 20.02
C GLU A 131 5.78 -7.51 19.57
N ALA A 132 5.85 -6.20 19.31
CA ALA A 132 7.08 -5.55 18.90
C ALA A 132 7.72 -4.79 20.07
N ARG A 133 8.94 -5.17 20.45
CA ARG A 133 9.74 -4.47 21.47
C ARG A 133 10.54 -3.30 20.93
N THR A 134 10.74 -3.24 19.61
CA THR A 134 11.52 -2.18 18.94
C THR A 134 10.68 -1.52 17.85
N VAL A 135 10.94 -0.23 17.60
CA VAL A 135 10.31 0.53 16.51
C VAL A 135 10.56 -0.12 15.15
N ALA A 136 11.76 -0.68 14.94
CA ALA A 136 12.11 -1.40 13.73
C ALA A 136 11.26 -2.66 13.54
N HIS A 137 11.02 -3.44 14.60
CA HIS A 137 10.16 -4.62 14.50
C HIS A 137 8.69 -4.25 14.33
N ALA A 138 8.22 -3.21 15.02
CA ALA A 138 6.85 -2.70 14.89
C ALA A 138 6.54 -2.26 13.46
N ASN A 139 7.53 -1.69 12.77
CA ASN A 139 7.44 -1.27 11.38
C ASN A 139 7.92 -2.33 10.37
N SER A 140 8.19 -3.56 10.82
CA SER A 140 8.53 -4.65 9.91
C SER A 140 7.35 -4.96 8.99
N PRO A 141 7.59 -5.44 7.75
CA PRO A 141 6.52 -5.70 6.78
C PRO A 141 5.39 -6.58 7.31
N LEU A 142 5.73 -7.59 8.13
CA LEU A 142 4.76 -8.53 8.71
C LEU A 142 3.90 -7.88 9.79
N VAL A 143 4.51 -7.20 10.77
CA VAL A 143 3.74 -6.54 11.83
C VAL A 143 2.84 -5.48 11.21
N ARG A 144 3.38 -4.68 10.26
CA ARG A 144 2.65 -3.63 9.58
C ARG A 144 1.50 -4.15 8.74
N VAL A 145 1.66 -5.25 8.01
CA VAL A 145 0.55 -5.77 7.19
C VAL A 145 -0.58 -6.36 8.04
N LEU A 146 -0.24 -7.05 9.14
CA LEU A 146 -1.26 -7.60 10.05
C LEU A 146 -2.04 -6.49 10.76
N THR A 147 -1.36 -5.41 11.17
CA THR A 147 -2.05 -4.23 11.75
C THR A 147 -2.93 -3.53 10.72
N MET A 148 -2.45 -3.35 9.48
CA MET A 148 -3.23 -2.75 8.38
C MET A 148 -4.45 -3.58 7.97
N LEU A 149 -4.34 -4.91 7.95
CA LEU A 149 -5.46 -5.78 7.62
C LEU A 149 -6.51 -5.77 8.74
N ASN A 150 -6.09 -5.78 10.00
CA ASN A 150 -7.02 -5.65 11.12
C ASN A 150 -7.74 -4.29 11.10
N SER A 151 -7.04 -3.18 10.83
CA SER A 151 -7.68 -1.86 10.73
C SER A 151 -8.60 -1.74 9.51
N LEU A 152 -8.26 -2.38 8.38
CA LEU A 152 -9.18 -2.52 7.25
C LEU A 152 -10.47 -3.23 7.67
N LEU A 153 -10.38 -4.37 8.36
CA LEU A 153 -11.54 -5.14 8.82
C LEU A 153 -12.38 -4.38 9.86
N MET A 154 -11.76 -3.53 10.67
CA MET A 154 -12.49 -2.63 11.58
C MET A 154 -13.22 -1.52 10.83
N SER A 155 -12.63 -1.01 9.74
CA SER A 155 -13.23 0.06 8.92
C SER A 155 -14.31 -0.44 7.94
N ALA A 156 -14.19 -1.70 7.48
CA ALA A 156 -15.04 -2.34 6.49
C ALA A 156 -15.33 -3.79 6.94
N PRO A 157 -16.24 -4.00 7.90
CA PRO A 157 -16.56 -5.32 8.46
C PRO A 157 -17.21 -6.28 7.45
N GLU A 158 -17.73 -5.76 6.34
CA GLU A 158 -18.25 -6.52 5.21
C GLU A 158 -17.17 -7.12 4.30
N CYS A 159 -15.91 -6.70 4.45
CA CYS A 159 -14.81 -7.18 3.63
C CYS A 159 -14.34 -8.56 4.11
N ASP A 160 -14.75 -9.62 3.40
CA ASP A 160 -14.25 -10.97 3.64
C ASP A 160 -12.97 -11.25 2.85
N LEU A 161 -11.83 -11.27 3.55
CA LEU A 161 -10.52 -11.51 2.96
C LEU A 161 -10.37 -12.90 2.32
N PHE A 162 -11.19 -13.88 2.69
CA PHE A 162 -11.08 -15.27 2.23
C PHE A 162 -12.09 -15.59 1.12
N ALA A 163 -13.36 -15.23 1.32
CA ALA A 163 -14.44 -15.65 0.42
C ALA A 163 -14.77 -14.63 -0.68
N MET A 164 -14.47 -13.34 -0.49
CA MET A 164 -14.80 -12.31 -1.47
C MET A 164 -14.01 -12.52 -2.77
N ARG A 165 -14.53 -12.02 -3.91
CA ARG A 165 -13.78 -12.05 -5.17
C ARG A 165 -12.50 -11.23 -5.04
N TRP A 166 -11.42 -11.72 -5.64
CA TRP A 166 -10.11 -11.09 -5.58
C TRP A 166 -10.11 -9.60 -6.00
N ILE A 167 -10.88 -9.26 -7.04
CA ILE A 167 -11.02 -7.88 -7.54
C ILE A 167 -11.63 -6.96 -6.49
N ASP A 168 -12.60 -7.46 -5.73
CA ASP A 168 -13.29 -6.67 -4.71
C ASP A 168 -12.39 -6.48 -3.48
N VAL A 169 -11.61 -7.50 -3.09
CA VAL A 169 -10.57 -7.36 -2.05
C VAL A 169 -9.51 -6.32 -2.45
N CYS A 170 -9.00 -6.41 -3.68
CA CYS A 170 -8.04 -5.42 -4.19
C CYS A 170 -8.63 -4.00 -4.15
N ARG A 171 -9.90 -3.84 -4.51
CA ARG A 171 -10.58 -2.54 -4.46
C ARG A 171 -10.65 -1.99 -3.04
N GLU A 172 -11.02 -2.81 -2.06
CA GLU A 172 -11.10 -2.37 -0.67
C GLU A 172 -9.72 -2.08 -0.07
N CYS A 173 -8.69 -2.90 -0.37
CA CYS A 173 -7.32 -2.61 0.03
C CYS A 173 -6.83 -1.27 -0.54
N LEU A 174 -7.13 -0.99 -1.82
CA LEU A 174 -6.74 0.27 -2.45
C LEU A 174 -7.44 1.47 -1.80
N ARG A 175 -8.77 1.39 -1.61
CA ARG A 175 -9.56 2.44 -0.94
C ARG A 175 -9.05 2.72 0.47
N PHE A 176 -8.73 1.66 1.22
CA PHE A 176 -8.18 1.78 2.55
C PHE A 176 -6.82 2.51 2.54
N CYS A 177 -5.92 2.12 1.63
CA CYS A 177 -4.62 2.77 1.48
C CYS A 177 -4.74 4.25 1.07
N GLU A 178 -5.67 4.59 0.18
CA GLU A 178 -5.93 5.99 -0.21
C GLU A 178 -6.42 6.83 0.97
N ARG A 179 -7.32 6.29 1.81
CA ARG A 179 -7.77 6.99 3.04
C ARG A 179 -6.64 7.23 4.04
N MET A 180 -5.69 6.30 4.16
CA MET A 180 -4.53 6.47 5.05
C MET A 180 -3.57 7.59 4.60
N ASP A 181 -3.49 7.87 3.29
CA ASP A 181 -2.63 8.94 2.75
C ASP A 181 -3.26 10.33 2.95
N ASP A 182 -4.59 10.38 3.08
CA ASP A 182 -5.36 11.62 3.28
C ASP A 182 -5.35 12.13 4.72
N THR A 183 -5.18 11.24 5.71
CA THR A 183 -5.04 11.57 7.15
C THR A 183 -3.66 12.09 7.50
#